data_AF-A0A7S4EEN0-F1
#
_entry.id   AF-A0A7S4EEN0-F1
#
_cell.length_a   1.000
_cell.length_b   1.000
_cell.length_c   1.000
_cell.angle_alpha   90.00
_cell.angle_beta   90.00
_cell.angle_gamma   90.00
#
_symmetry.space_group_name_H-M   'P 1'
#
loop_
_entity.id
_entity.type
_entity.pdbx_description
1 polymer ?
#
loop_
_entity_poly.entity_id
_entity_poly.type
_entity_poly.pdbx_seq_one_letter_code
_entity_poly.pdbx_strand_id
1 'polypeptide(L)'
;MLYTAFKHATRTSVRNMMQAYRRQASTTTGTPAFIKAKRANAQNNANFKTNWLSDPATYPIIAVMGGAITLLVGVSSSCLMYNPDVQIDAKKRGSVLREPVV
;
A
#
# COMPACT_ATOMS: atom_id res chain seq x y z
N MET A 1 55.94 -0.30 19.70
CA MET A 1 54.50 0.06 19.71
C MET A 1 54.21 1.52 19.34
N LEU A 2 55.19 2.43 19.37
CA LEU A 2 54.99 3.85 19.00
C LEU A 2 54.68 4.06 17.50
N TYR A 3 55.34 3.31 16.62
CA TYR A 3 55.22 3.43 15.16
C TYR A 3 53.85 3.01 14.61
N THR A 4 53.22 2.01 15.23
CA THR A 4 51.87 1.55 14.85
C THR A 4 50.80 2.53 15.30
N ALA A 5 50.98 3.16 16.47
CA ALA A 5 50.10 4.22 16.97
C ALA A 5 50.15 5.47 16.07
N PHE A 6 51.35 5.89 15.65
CA PHE A 6 51.52 7.03 14.75
C PHE A 6 50.88 6.80 13.37
N LYS A 7 51.03 5.58 12.80
CA LYS A 7 50.33 5.19 11.56
C LYS A 7 48.81 5.13 11.72
N HIS A 8 48.30 4.75 12.89
CA HIS A 8 46.86 4.75 13.16
C HIS A 8 46.28 6.15 13.32
N ALA A 9 46.99 7.04 14.03
CA ALA A 9 46.59 8.43 14.24
C ALA A 9 46.55 9.22 12.92
N THR A 10 47.55 9.04 12.07
CA THR A 10 47.57 9.66 10.72
C THR A 10 46.49 9.09 9.80
N ARG A 11 46.20 7.79 9.86
CA ARG A 11 45.08 7.20 9.10
C ARG A 11 43.71 7.70 9.56
N THR A 12 43.53 7.98 10.85
CA THR A 12 42.26 8.49 11.39
C THR A 12 42.06 9.97 11.06
N SER A 13 43.10 10.80 11.17
CA SER A 13 43.00 12.22 10.81
C SER A 13 42.70 12.42 9.32
N VAL A 14 43.31 11.62 8.43
CA VAL A 14 43.02 11.65 6.99
C VAL A 14 41.60 11.19 6.67
N ARG A 15 41.08 10.18 7.37
CA ARG A 15 39.68 9.74 7.22
C ARG A 15 38.68 10.81 7.67
N ASN A 16 38.95 11.45 8.80
CA ASN A 16 38.09 12.52 9.33
C ASN A 16 38.15 13.76 8.42
N MET A 17 39.33 14.11 7.89
CA MET A 17 39.51 15.17 6.92
C MET A 17 38.81 14.87 5.59
N MET A 18 38.90 13.63 5.08
CA MET A 18 38.16 13.21 3.89
C MET A 18 36.64 13.23 4.10
N GLN A 19 36.15 12.85 5.28
CA GLN A 19 34.73 12.95 5.62
C GLN A 19 34.28 14.43 5.72
N ALA A 20 35.10 15.31 6.28
CA ALA A 20 34.82 16.75 6.33
C ALA A 20 34.86 17.39 4.93
N TYR A 21 35.83 17.03 4.09
CA TYR A 21 35.93 17.47 2.69
C TYR A 21 34.75 16.98 1.85
N ARG A 22 34.29 15.73 2.03
CA ARG A 22 33.06 15.20 1.42
C ARG A 22 31.80 15.94 1.90
N ARG A 23 31.74 16.33 3.17
CA ARG A 23 30.64 17.13 3.72
C ARG A 23 30.62 18.55 3.15
N GLN A 24 31.78 19.16 2.92
CA GLN A 24 31.90 20.49 2.30
C GLN A 24 31.54 20.46 0.81
N ALA A 25 31.92 19.40 0.08
CA ALA A 25 31.54 19.18 -1.31
C ALA A 25 30.03 18.92 -1.54
N SER A 26 29.25 18.76 -0.46
CA SER A 26 27.78 18.61 -0.52
C SER A 26 27.04 19.94 -0.44
N THR A 27 27.74 21.08 -0.53
CA THR A 27 27.14 22.42 -0.48
C THR A 27 26.82 22.94 -1.88
N THR A 28 25.79 22.38 -2.50
CA THR A 28 24.82 23.08 -3.38
C THR A 28 23.91 22.02 -4.00
N THR A 29 22.62 22.28 -4.05
CA THR A 29 21.53 21.32 -4.33
C THR A 29 21.12 20.42 -3.16
N GLY A 30 21.05 20.98 -1.95
CA GLY A 30 20.13 20.45 -0.95
C GLY A 30 18.71 20.52 -1.51
N THR A 31 17.98 19.40 -1.49
CA THR A 31 16.59 19.37 -1.98
C THR A 31 15.82 20.52 -1.32
N PRO A 32 15.18 21.42 -2.10
CA PRO A 32 14.66 22.65 -1.52
C PRO A 32 13.58 22.33 -0.49
N ALA A 33 13.47 23.17 0.55
CA ALA A 33 12.63 22.91 1.71
C ALA A 33 11.16 22.60 1.34
N PHE A 34 10.64 23.18 0.27
CA PHE A 34 9.30 22.90 -0.24
C PHE A 34 9.14 21.48 -0.79
N ILE A 35 10.15 20.88 -1.42
CA ILE A 35 10.12 19.48 -1.86
C ILE A 35 10.15 18.55 -0.65
N LYS A 36 10.94 18.89 0.38
CA LYS A 36 10.98 18.13 1.64
C LYS A 36 9.62 18.20 2.35
N ALA A 37 9.00 19.37 2.43
CA ALA A 37 7.66 19.55 2.99
C ALA A 37 6.58 18.84 2.18
N LYS A 38 6.65 18.89 0.84
CA LYS A 38 5.74 18.15 -0.05
C LYS A 38 5.86 16.64 0.12
N ARG A 39 7.10 16.12 0.26
CA ARG A 39 7.36 14.70 0.54
C ARG A 39 6.88 14.29 1.93
N ALA A 40 7.12 15.12 2.96
CA ALA A 40 6.62 14.86 4.31
C ALA A 40 5.09 14.85 4.36
N ASN A 41 4.42 15.80 3.71
CA ASN A 41 2.95 15.81 3.59
C ASN A 41 2.44 14.62 2.77
N ALA A 42 3.09 14.26 1.66
CA ALA A 42 2.72 13.06 0.89
C ALA A 42 2.87 11.78 1.73
N GLN A 43 3.89 11.70 2.57
CA GLN A 43 4.12 10.56 3.47
C GLN A 43 3.12 10.55 4.64
N ASN A 44 2.73 11.71 5.17
CA ASN A 44 1.68 11.82 6.19
C ASN A 44 0.30 11.49 5.60
N ASN A 45 0.02 11.91 4.37
CA ASN A 45 -1.22 11.59 3.65
C ASN A 45 -1.31 10.10 3.26
N ALA A 46 -0.18 9.40 3.15
CA ALA A 46 -0.15 7.98 2.84
C ALA A 46 -0.62 7.08 4.01
N ASN A 47 -0.72 7.62 5.23
CA ASN A 47 -1.15 6.84 6.40
C ASN A 47 -2.68 6.81 6.52
N PHE A 48 -3.30 5.90 5.77
CA PHE A 48 -4.75 5.66 5.79
C PHE A 48 -5.29 5.47 7.22
N LYS A 49 -4.62 4.66 8.04
CA LYS A 49 -5.04 4.41 9.42
C LYS A 49 -5.09 5.67 10.27
N THR A 50 -4.14 6.59 10.09
CA THR A 50 -4.03 7.79 10.92
C THR A 50 -4.92 8.93 10.42
N ASN A 51 -5.27 8.96 9.14
CA ASN A 51 -6.08 10.05 8.56
C ASN A 51 -7.56 9.67 8.39
N TRP A 52 -7.86 8.42 8.04
CA TRP A 52 -9.24 7.97 7.80
C TRP A 52 -9.85 7.29 9.03
N LEU A 53 -9.09 6.40 9.70
CA LEU A 53 -9.60 5.63 10.84
C LEU A 53 -9.46 6.36 12.19
N SER A 54 -8.88 7.56 12.22
CA SER A 54 -8.83 8.40 13.42
C SER A 54 -10.05 9.32 13.56
N ASP A 55 -10.74 9.60 12.46
CA ASP A 55 -11.92 10.48 12.44
C ASP A 55 -13.19 9.70 12.81
N PRO A 56 -13.88 10.06 13.90
CA PRO A 56 -15.14 9.44 14.30
C PRO A 56 -16.24 9.52 13.23
N ALA A 57 -16.22 10.54 12.37
CA ALA A 57 -17.20 10.73 11.30
C ALA A 57 -17.06 9.70 10.17
N THR A 58 -15.93 9.00 10.07
CA THR A 58 -15.68 8.00 9.03
C THR A 58 -16.46 6.69 9.27
N TYR A 59 -16.67 6.30 10.52
CA TYR A 59 -17.35 5.03 10.87
C TYR A 59 -18.79 4.90 10.36
N PRO A 60 -19.67 5.91 10.47
CA PRO A 60 -21.02 5.81 9.90
C PRO A 60 -20.98 5.69 8.37
N ILE A 61 -20.02 6.33 7.69
CA ILE A 61 -19.84 6.20 6.24
C ILE A 61 -19.44 4.77 5.89
N ILE A 62 -18.51 4.17 6.64
CA ILE A 62 -18.10 2.76 6.47
C ILE A 62 -19.31 1.83 6.65
N ALA A 63 -20.17 2.08 7.66
CA ALA A 63 -21.34 1.25 7.92
C ALA A 63 -22.34 1.28 6.76
N VAL A 64 -22.63 2.47 6.21
CA VAL A 64 -23.57 2.62 5.07
C VAL A 64 -23.00 1.98 3.81
N MET A 65 -21.74 2.25 3.48
CA MET A 65 -21.08 1.68 2.30
C MET A 65 -20.96 0.16 2.40
N GLY A 66 -20.59 -0.35 3.58
CA GLY A 66 -20.53 -1.79 3.86
C GLY A 66 -21.89 -2.45 3.69
N GLY A 67 -22.94 -1.87 4.29
CA GLY A 67 -24.30 -2.38 4.15
C GLY A 67 -24.80 -2.40 2.70
N ALA A 68 -24.55 -1.33 1.94
CA ALA A 68 -24.90 -1.27 0.52
C ALA A 68 -24.21 -2.37 -0.30
N ILE A 69 -22.90 -2.59 -0.08
CA ILE A 69 -22.15 -3.64 -0.76
C ILE A 69 -22.67 -5.02 -0.37
N THR A 70 -22.92 -5.28 0.92
CA THR A 70 -23.43 -6.57 1.39
C THR A 70 -24.80 -6.89 0.78
N LEU A 71 -25.70 -5.91 0.70
CA LEU A 71 -27.01 -6.10 0.08
C LEU A 71 -26.89 -6.32 -1.44
N LEU A 72 -26.05 -5.53 -2.11
CA LEU A 72 -25.81 -5.67 -3.55
C LEU A 72 -25.24 -7.04 -3.90
N VAL A 73 -24.20 -7.48 -3.18
CA VAL A 73 -23.58 -8.79 -3.37
C VAL A 73 -24.53 -9.91 -2.95
N GLY A 74 -25.27 -9.75 -1.85
CA GLY A 74 -26.26 -10.72 -1.38
C GLY A 74 -27.33 -11.00 -2.42
N VAL A 75 -28.02 -9.96 -2.91
CA VAL A 75 -29.07 -10.10 -3.92
C VAL A 75 -28.49 -10.61 -5.24
N SER A 76 -27.35 -10.07 -5.68
CA SER A 76 -26.71 -10.52 -6.92
C SER A 76 -26.30 -12.00 -6.85
N SER A 77 -25.76 -12.44 -5.72
CA SER A 77 -25.39 -13.83 -5.48
C SER A 77 -26.62 -14.73 -5.43
N SER A 78 -27.69 -14.32 -4.76
CA SER A 78 -28.95 -15.06 -4.73
C SER A 78 -29.56 -15.20 -6.13
N CYS A 79 -29.59 -14.13 -6.91
CA CYS A 79 -30.03 -14.20 -8.31
C CYS A 79 -29.14 -15.12 -9.14
N LEU A 80 -27.82 -15.10 -8.94
CA LEU A 80 -26.93 -15.96 -9.71
C LEU A 80 -27.09 -17.44 -9.34
N MET A 81 -27.20 -17.78 -8.04
CA MET A 81 -27.22 -19.16 -7.57
C MET A 81 -28.59 -19.84 -7.69
N TYR A 82 -29.68 -19.07 -7.57
CA TYR A 82 -31.03 -19.63 -7.53
C TYR A 82 -31.84 -19.37 -8.81
N ASN A 83 -31.34 -18.61 -9.77
CA ASN A 83 -32.03 -18.44 -11.05
C ASN A 83 -31.93 -19.74 -11.88
N PRO A 84 -33.06 -20.37 -12.24
CA PRO A 84 -33.08 -21.61 -13.02
C PRO A 84 -32.44 -21.47 -14.41
N ASP A 85 -32.41 -20.25 -14.97
CA ASP A 85 -31.78 -19.97 -16.26
C ASP A 85 -30.25 -19.92 -16.15
N VAL A 86 -29.72 -19.61 -14.96
CA VAL A 86 -28.28 -19.55 -14.71
C VAL A 86 -27.80 -20.87 -14.13
N GLN A 87 -27.47 -21.81 -15.00
CA GLN A 87 -26.92 -23.11 -14.60
C GLN A 87 -25.43 -23.01 -14.27
N ILE A 88 -25.12 -22.55 -13.06
CA ILE A 88 -23.74 -22.57 -12.53
C ILE A 88 -23.25 -24.02 -12.40
N ASP A 89 -24.11 -24.94 -11.98
CA ASP A 89 -23.79 -26.36 -11.85
C ASP A 89 -23.81 -27.05 -13.22
N ALA A 90 -22.62 -27.45 -13.68
CA ALA A 90 -22.44 -28.15 -14.95
C ALA A 90 -23.22 -29.47 -15.04
N LYS A 91 -23.51 -30.12 -13.90
CA LYS A 91 -24.24 -31.41 -13.86
C LYS A 91 -25.70 -31.26 -14.26
N LYS A 92 -26.29 -30.08 -14.09
CA LYS A 92 -27.70 -29.78 -14.40
C LYS A 92 -27.90 -29.26 -15.84
N ARG A 93 -26.80 -28.99 -16.58
CA ARG A 93 -26.88 -28.42 -17.93
C ARG A 93 -27.47 -29.35 -18.99
N GLY A 94 -27.36 -30.66 -18.80
CA GLY A 94 -27.83 -31.67 -19.76
C GLY A 94 -29.24 -32.20 -19.52
N SER A 95 -29.92 -31.84 -18.41
CA SER A 95 -31.22 -32.42 -18.07
C SER A 95 -32.39 -31.80 -18.85
N VAL A 96 -32.24 -30.57 -19.35
CA VAL A 96 -33.27 -29.88 -20.14
C VAL A 96 -33.18 -30.25 -21.64
N LEU A 97 -32.01 -30.69 -22.12
CA LEU A 97 -31.75 -31.01 -23.54
C LEU A 97 -32.05 -32.47 -23.94
N ARG A 98 -32.61 -33.29 -23.03
CA ARG A 98 -32.89 -34.71 -23.29
C ARG A 98 -34.35 -35.03 -23.04
N GLU A 99 -35.22 -34.54 -23.92
CA GLU A 99 -36.49 -35.20 -24.16
C GLU A 99 -36.27 -36.35 -25.17
N PRO A 100 -36.67 -37.60 -24.85
CA PRO A 100 -36.59 -38.69 -25.82
C PRO A 100 -37.62 -38.44 -26.93
N VAL A 101 -37.15 -38.39 -28.18
CA VAL A 101 -38.00 -38.43 -29.37
C VAL A 101 -38.71 -39.80 -29.36
N VAL A 102 -40.03 -39.78 -29.27
CA VAL A 102 -40.93 -40.93 -29.46
C VAL A 102 -40.98 -41.30 -30.94
#